data_AF-A0A075LTF1-F1
#
_entry.id   AF-A0A075LTF1-F1
#
_cell.length_a   1.000
_cell.length_b   1.000
_cell.length_c   1.000
_cell.angle_alpha   90.00
_cell.angle_beta   90.00
_cell.angle_gamma   90.00
#
_symmetry.space_group_name_H-M   'P 1'
#
loop_
_entity.id
_entity.type
_entity.pdbx_description
1 polymer ?
#
loop_
_entity_poly.entity_id
_entity_poly.type
_entity_poly.pdbx_seq_one_letter_code
_entity_poly.pdbx_strand_id
1 'polypeptide(L)'
;MEGTTQEENYKKVLGEYVDKLATGTYVGTARGLLYFIHNGFKYPMISSRIPPLIDIFLDGSTLEFMSFWSKDRRNMYALCKFAISKIKIFRERSDYILLSIEPHGKLKNIEGKFLLLLYTNKELKDTIKLILESEELKNGEEEGFAYSTLFSF
;
A
#
# COMPACT_ATOMS: atom_id res chain seq x y z
N MET A 1 -1.47 -26.51 -11.93
CA MET A 1 -0.16 -25.86 -11.68
C MET A 1 -0.29 -24.42 -11.16
N GLU A 2 -1.43 -23.73 -11.29
CA GLU A 2 -1.61 -22.36 -10.76
C GLU A 2 -1.79 -22.27 -9.23
N GLY A 3 -2.27 -23.34 -8.58
CA GLY A 3 -2.51 -23.34 -7.12
C GLY A 3 -1.24 -23.28 -6.27
N THR A 4 -0.12 -23.83 -6.76
CA THR A 4 1.15 -23.91 -6.01
C THR A 4 1.80 -22.53 -5.84
N THR A 5 1.79 -21.71 -6.89
CA THR A 5 2.43 -20.38 -6.88
C THR A 5 1.68 -19.36 -6.03
N GLN A 6 0.35 -19.42 -5.98
CA GLN A 6 -0.44 -18.49 -5.17
C GLN A 6 -0.27 -18.75 -3.66
N GLU A 7 -0.21 -20.02 -3.26
CA GLU A 7 0.01 -20.40 -1.86
C GLU A 7 1.43 -20.08 -1.39
N GLU A 8 2.44 -20.29 -2.23
CA GLU A 8 3.83 -19.89 -1.97
C GLU A 8 3.94 -18.38 -1.77
N ASN A 9 3.32 -17.59 -2.66
CA ASN A 9 3.32 -16.14 -2.54
C ASN A 9 2.56 -15.66 -1.30
N TYR A 10 1.45 -16.32 -0.93
CA TYR A 10 0.74 -16.02 0.32
C TYR A 10 1.63 -16.26 1.54
N LYS A 11 2.32 -17.41 1.61
CA LYS A 11 3.25 -17.73 2.71
C LYS A 11 4.40 -16.72 2.79
N LYS A 12 4.93 -16.31 1.64
CA LYS A 12 5.98 -15.28 1.57
C LYS A 12 5.50 -13.94 2.11
N VAL A 13 4.36 -13.43 1.63
CA VAL A 13 3.79 -12.16 2.09
C VAL A 13 3.41 -12.22 3.57
N LEU A 14 2.92 -13.36 4.05
CA LEU A 14 2.66 -13.57 5.48
C LEU A 14 3.96 -13.56 6.31
N GLY A 15 5.03 -14.18 5.81
CA GLY A 15 6.35 -14.12 6.44
C GLY A 15 6.83 -12.68 6.57
N GLU A 16 6.79 -11.92 5.47
CA GLU A 16 7.16 -10.50 5.46
C GLU A 16 6.29 -9.67 6.44
N TYR A 17 5.00 -9.98 6.55
CA TYR A 17 4.11 -9.32 7.51
C TYR A 17 4.52 -9.58 8.96
N VAL A 18 4.82 -10.83 9.30
CA VAL A 18 5.27 -11.21 10.65
C VAL A 18 6.61 -10.55 10.97
N ASP A 19 7.54 -10.52 10.02
CA ASP A 19 8.83 -9.86 10.18
C ASP A 19 8.66 -8.35 10.42
N LYS A 20 7.74 -7.70 9.68
CA LYS A 20 7.44 -6.26 9.86
C LYS A 20 6.73 -5.95 11.17
N LEU A 21 5.87 -6.83 11.66
CA LEU A 21 5.31 -6.70 13.01
C LEU A 21 6.38 -6.79 14.10
N ALA A 22 7.43 -7.59 13.88
CA ALA A 22 8.50 -7.79 14.85
C ALA A 22 9.60 -6.71 14.79
N THR A 23 9.89 -6.17 13.61
CA THR A 23 11.08 -5.33 13.37
C THR A 23 10.79 -3.96 12.76
N GLY A 24 9.62 -3.78 12.14
CA GLY A 24 9.24 -2.55 11.45
C GLY A 24 8.69 -1.48 12.39
N THR A 25 8.69 -0.23 11.92
CA THR A 25 8.01 0.85 12.62
C THR A 25 6.54 0.85 12.23
N TYR A 26 5.68 0.30 13.09
CA TYR A 26 4.24 0.29 12.85
C TYR A 26 3.63 1.69 13.02
N VAL A 27 3.02 2.21 11.95
CA VAL A 27 2.42 3.54 11.91
C VAL A 27 0.95 3.47 12.35
N GLY A 28 0.23 2.46 11.89
CA GLY A 28 -1.18 2.27 12.22
C GLY A 28 -1.91 1.41 11.22
N THR A 29 -3.21 1.28 11.44
CA THR A 29 -4.11 0.49 10.58
C THR A 29 -5.32 1.33 10.20
N ALA A 30 -5.75 1.20 8.95
CA ALA A 30 -6.93 1.88 8.44
C ALA A 30 -7.68 0.99 7.46
N ARG A 31 -8.99 1.17 7.36
CA ARG A 31 -9.72 0.56 6.23
C ARG A 31 -9.39 1.33 4.97
N GLY A 32 -9.13 0.64 3.85
CA GLY A 32 -8.73 1.37 2.65
C GLY A 32 -8.88 0.60 1.35
N LEU A 33 -8.70 1.31 0.25
CA LEU A 33 -8.75 0.79 -1.11
C LEU A 33 -7.53 1.30 -1.88
N LEU A 34 -6.95 0.43 -2.70
CA LEU A 34 -5.82 0.77 -3.57
C LEU A 34 -6.19 0.43 -5.01
N TYR A 35 -6.05 1.42 -5.89
CA TYR A 35 -6.23 1.26 -7.32
C TYR A 35 -5.01 1.75 -8.07
N PHE A 36 -4.63 1.03 -9.12
CA PHE A 36 -3.77 1.57 -10.17
C PHE A 36 -4.63 2.19 -11.26
N ILE A 37 -4.25 3.38 -11.73
CA ILE A 37 -5.00 4.16 -12.73
C ILE A 37 -4.12 4.35 -13.96
N HIS A 38 -4.61 3.89 -15.11
CA HIS A 38 -3.94 4.04 -16.41
C HIS A 38 -4.97 4.32 -17.49
N ASN A 39 -4.76 5.36 -18.29
CA ASN A 39 -5.63 5.74 -19.41
C ASN A 39 -7.14 5.81 -19.07
N GLY A 40 -7.47 6.29 -17.87
CA GLY A 40 -8.85 6.40 -17.38
C GLY A 40 -9.44 5.11 -16.78
N PHE A 41 -8.76 3.98 -16.92
CA PHE A 41 -9.16 2.70 -16.31
C PHE A 41 -8.65 2.58 -14.87
N LYS A 42 -9.42 1.84 -14.05
CA LYS A 42 -9.08 1.56 -12.64
C LYS A 42 -8.87 0.06 -12.44
N TYR A 43 -7.66 -0.30 -12.01
CA TYR A 43 -7.25 -1.67 -11.73
C TYR A 43 -7.18 -1.86 -10.22
N PRO A 44 -8.07 -2.66 -9.61
CA PRO A 44 -8.10 -2.84 -8.16
C PRO A 44 -6.89 -3.66 -7.71
N MET A 45 -6.16 -3.13 -6.73
CA MET A 45 -5.12 -3.87 -6.01
C MET A 45 -5.58 -4.28 -4.62
N ILE A 46 -6.28 -3.40 -3.92
CA ILE A 46 -6.93 -3.69 -2.64
C ILE A 46 -8.39 -3.27 -2.79
N SER A 47 -9.29 -4.24 -2.85
CA SER A 47 -10.71 -3.95 -3.10
C SER A 47 -11.67 -5.04 -2.60
N SER A 48 -12.69 -4.61 -1.87
CA SER A 48 -13.85 -5.41 -1.47
C SER A 48 -15.04 -4.50 -1.18
N ARG A 49 -16.24 -5.10 -1.09
CA ARG A 49 -17.50 -4.38 -0.77
C ARG A 49 -17.39 -3.59 0.54
N ILE A 50 -16.77 -4.19 1.55
CA ILE A 50 -16.37 -3.51 2.79
C ILE A 50 -14.85 -3.33 2.67
N PRO A 51 -14.31 -2.09 2.66
CA PRO A 51 -12.87 -1.87 2.51
C PRO A 51 -12.07 -2.66 3.56
N PRO A 52 -11.05 -3.43 3.14
CA PRO A 52 -10.26 -4.25 4.04
C PRO A 52 -9.34 -3.38 4.91
N LEU A 53 -8.83 -3.96 5.99
CA LEU A 53 -7.80 -3.32 6.81
C LEU A 53 -6.48 -3.31 6.04
N ILE A 54 -5.77 -2.18 6.13
CA ILE A 54 -4.45 -1.96 5.59
C ILE A 54 -3.58 -1.54 6.76
N ASP A 55 -2.60 -2.38 7.07
CA ASP A 55 -1.55 -2.08 8.04
C ASP A 55 -0.45 -1.29 7.33
N ILE A 56 0.03 -0.25 8.03
CA ILE A 56 0.96 0.73 7.51
C ILE A 56 2.23 0.67 8.34
N PHE A 57 3.36 0.46 7.67
CA PHE A 57 4.67 0.44 8.28
C PHE A 57 5.56 1.50 7.64
N LEU A 58 6.42 2.09 8.45
CA LEU A 58 7.52 2.93 8.01
C LEU A 58 8.80 2.09 8.04
N ASP A 59 9.50 2.03 6.90
CA ASP A 59 10.80 1.37 6.75
C ASP A 59 11.76 2.29 5.98
N GLY A 60 12.66 2.93 6.71
CA GLY A 60 13.56 3.95 6.17
C GLY A 60 12.77 5.05 5.43
N SER A 61 13.09 5.26 4.16
CA SER A 61 12.45 6.24 3.27
C SER A 61 11.16 5.76 2.60
N THR A 62 10.58 4.65 3.05
CA THR A 62 9.42 4.03 2.40
C THR A 62 8.26 3.79 3.36
N LEU A 63 7.04 3.89 2.81
CA LEU A 63 5.84 3.40 3.44
C LEU A 63 5.44 2.06 2.82
N GLU A 64 5.20 1.08 3.68
CA GLU A 64 4.71 -0.23 3.31
C GLU A 64 3.25 -0.40 3.73
N PHE A 65 2.44 -0.88 2.80
CA PHE A 65 1.01 -1.11 2.96
C PHE A 65 0.71 -2.58 2.76
N MET A 66 0.24 -3.23 3.82
CA MET A 66 -0.07 -4.65 3.82
C MET A 66 -1.54 -4.87 4.13
N SER A 67 -2.20 -5.73 3.36
CA SER A 67 -3.62 -6.03 3.57
C SER A 67 -3.89 -7.50 3.29
N PHE A 68 -4.74 -8.10 4.11
CA PHE A 68 -5.25 -9.46 3.94
C PHE A 68 -6.77 -9.45 4.07
N TRP A 69 -7.48 -10.06 3.13
CA TRP A 69 -8.94 -10.11 3.16
C TRP A 69 -9.49 -11.35 2.46
N SER A 70 -10.78 -11.63 2.67
CA SER A 70 -11.47 -12.69 1.94
C SER A 70 -12.32 -12.11 0.82
N LYS A 71 -12.30 -12.75 -0.34
CA LYS A 71 -13.21 -12.48 -1.45
C LYS A 71 -13.56 -13.79 -2.13
N ASP A 72 -14.85 -14.08 -2.26
CA ASP A 72 -15.37 -15.30 -2.90
C ASP A 72 -14.73 -16.60 -2.37
N ARG A 73 -14.56 -16.68 -1.04
CA ARG A 73 -13.89 -17.79 -0.31
C ARG A 73 -12.42 -18.00 -0.66
N ARG A 74 -11.77 -17.02 -1.28
CA ARG A 74 -10.32 -17.01 -1.53
C ARG A 74 -9.64 -16.02 -0.58
N ASN A 75 -8.43 -16.39 -0.15
CA ASN A 75 -7.55 -15.49 0.57
C ASN A 75 -6.94 -14.52 -0.43
N MET A 76 -7.17 -13.23 -0.20
CA MET A 76 -6.58 -12.13 -0.94
C MET A 76 -5.59 -11.42 -0.05
N TYR A 77 -4.56 -10.87 -0.66
CA TYR A 77 -3.56 -10.10 0.02
C TYR A 77 -2.94 -9.08 -0.93
N ALA A 78 -2.36 -8.05 -0.34
CA ALA A 78 -1.54 -7.09 -1.04
C ALA A 78 -0.38 -6.67 -0.15
N LEU A 79 0.77 -6.46 -0.78
CA LEU A 79 1.94 -5.86 -0.20
C LEU A 79 2.46 -4.82 -1.18
N CYS A 80 2.49 -3.57 -0.74
CA CYS A 80 2.99 -2.47 -1.55
C CYS A 80 4.03 -1.69 -0.76
N LYS A 81 5.18 -1.41 -1.38
CA LYS A 81 6.24 -0.56 -0.83
C LYS A 81 6.37 0.66 -1.73
N PHE A 82 6.34 1.84 -1.14
CA PHE A 82 6.44 3.09 -1.89
C PHE A 82 7.35 4.08 -1.17
N ALA A 83 8.31 4.63 -1.88
CA ALA A 83 9.15 5.73 -1.42
C ALA A 83 8.32 6.96 -1.08
N ILE A 84 8.58 7.55 0.08
CA ILE A 84 7.86 8.72 0.60
C ILE A 84 7.90 9.90 -0.37
N SER A 85 9.03 10.10 -1.06
CA SER A 85 9.21 11.14 -2.08
C SER A 85 8.22 11.04 -3.27
N LYS A 86 7.62 9.87 -3.48
CA LYS A 86 6.67 9.61 -4.58
C LYS A 86 5.21 9.60 -4.13
N ILE A 87 4.94 9.81 -2.84
CA ILE A 87 3.60 9.83 -2.27
C ILE A 87 3.19 11.29 -2.05
N LYS A 88 2.01 11.66 -2.57
CA LYS A 88 1.43 12.99 -2.39
C LYS A 88 0.03 12.88 -1.83
N ILE A 89 -0.35 13.80 -0.96
CA ILE A 89 -1.74 13.92 -0.50
C ILE A 89 -2.54 14.55 -1.63
N PHE A 90 -3.46 13.78 -2.21
CA PHE A 90 -4.32 14.25 -3.29
C PHE A 90 -5.59 14.90 -2.76
N ARG A 91 -6.16 14.37 -1.66
CA ARG A 91 -7.32 14.95 -0.99
C ARG A 91 -7.38 14.51 0.47
N GLU A 92 -7.84 15.41 1.34
CA GLU A 92 -8.11 15.13 2.74
C GLU A 92 -9.56 15.53 3.08
N ARG A 93 -10.25 14.70 3.88
CA ARG A 93 -11.54 15.00 4.52
C ARG A 93 -11.49 14.57 5.98
N SER A 94 -12.56 14.83 6.73
CA SER A 94 -12.65 14.48 8.15
C SER A 94 -12.45 12.97 8.41
N ASP A 95 -12.95 12.13 7.50
CA ASP A 95 -13.06 10.68 7.64
C ASP A 95 -12.10 9.89 6.74
N TYR A 96 -11.38 10.55 5.83
CA TYR A 96 -10.41 9.89 4.96
C TYR A 96 -9.26 10.78 4.50
N ILE A 97 -8.18 10.11 4.08
CA ILE A 97 -7.08 10.68 3.30
C ILE A 97 -6.92 9.88 2.00
N LEU A 98 -6.72 10.59 0.89
CA LEU A 98 -6.48 10.01 -0.42
C LEU A 98 -5.08 10.40 -0.87
N LEU A 99 -4.23 9.39 -1.05
CA LEU A 99 -2.85 9.52 -1.49
C LEU A 99 -2.75 9.18 -2.98
N SER A 100 -1.97 9.97 -3.70
CA SER A 100 -1.54 9.69 -5.08
C SER A 100 -0.08 9.29 -5.05
N ILE A 101 0.25 8.20 -5.73
CA ILE A 101 1.59 7.62 -5.71
C ILE A 101 2.06 7.45 -7.15
N GLU A 102 3.20 8.05 -7.46
CA GLU A 102 3.84 7.95 -8.77
C GLU A 102 4.56 6.59 -8.89
N PRO A 103 4.47 5.88 -10.03
CA PRO A 103 5.24 4.65 -10.25
C PRO A 103 6.75 4.93 -10.20
N HIS A 104 7.51 4.09 -9.48
CA HIS A 104 8.96 4.21 -9.27
C HIS A 104 9.57 2.86 -8.90
N GLY A 105 10.90 2.79 -8.75
CA GLY A 105 11.59 1.55 -8.42
C GLY A 105 11.33 0.46 -9.47
N LYS A 106 10.79 -0.69 -9.04
CA LYS A 106 10.40 -1.79 -9.94
C LYS A 106 9.24 -1.42 -10.87
N LEU A 107 8.50 -0.35 -10.55
CA LEU A 107 7.34 0.13 -11.28
C LEU A 107 7.67 1.26 -12.28
N LYS A 108 8.93 1.66 -12.42
CA LYS A 108 9.35 2.86 -13.18
C LYS A 108 8.93 2.88 -14.66
N ASN A 109 8.71 1.72 -15.26
CA ASN A 109 8.36 1.59 -16.67
C ASN A 109 6.83 1.53 -16.90
N ILE A 110 6.04 1.69 -15.84
CA ILE A 110 4.58 1.61 -15.91
C ILE A 110 4.02 3.03 -15.97
N GLU A 111 3.28 3.35 -17.02
CA GLU A 111 2.58 4.62 -17.15
C GLU A 111 1.31 4.62 -16.30
N GLY A 112 1.15 5.58 -15.39
CA GLY A 112 -0.07 5.71 -14.59
C GLY A 112 0.21 6.26 -13.20
N LYS A 113 -0.71 5.99 -12.26
CA LYS A 113 -0.54 6.32 -10.84
C LYS A 113 -1.34 5.39 -9.95
N PHE A 114 -0.89 5.21 -8.72
CA PHE A 114 -1.70 4.54 -7.71
C PHE A 114 -2.49 5.58 -6.91
N LEU A 115 -3.73 5.23 -6.56
CA LEU A 115 -4.59 6.00 -5.67
C LEU A 115 -4.95 5.12 -4.47
N LEU A 116 -4.45 5.54 -3.30
CA LEU A 116 -4.69 4.87 -2.02
C LEU A 116 -5.65 5.71 -1.19
N LEU A 117 -6.86 5.21 -0.98
CA LEU A 117 -7.86 5.79 -0.10
C LEU A 117 -7.79 5.10 1.26
N LEU A 118 -7.58 5.86 2.33
CA LEU A 118 -7.58 5.37 3.71
C LEU A 118 -8.70 6.08 4.49
N TYR A 119 -9.64 5.31 5.02
CA TYR A 119 -10.65 5.76 5.98
C TYR A 119 -10.05 5.70 7.38
N THR A 120 -9.87 6.87 7.99
CA THR A 120 -9.01 6.99 9.16
C THR A 120 -9.38 8.19 10.04
N ASN A 121 -8.94 8.15 11.30
CA ASN A 121 -9.13 9.22 12.26
C ASN A 121 -8.12 10.37 12.04
N LYS A 122 -8.24 11.42 12.85
CA LYS A 122 -7.37 12.59 12.74
C LYS A 122 -5.92 12.23 13.09
N GLU A 123 -5.72 11.45 14.14
CA GLU A 123 -4.41 11.09 14.68
C GLU A 123 -3.54 10.39 13.63
N LEU A 124 -4.06 9.35 12.97
CA LEU A 124 -3.30 8.63 11.95
C LEU A 124 -3.11 9.47 10.68
N LYS A 125 -4.04 10.37 10.31
CA LYS A 125 -3.80 11.33 9.21
C LYS A 125 -2.66 12.27 9.53
N ASP A 126 -2.63 12.82 10.74
CA ASP A 126 -1.59 13.75 11.17
C ASP A 126 -0.22 13.03 11.21
N THR A 127 -0.16 11.77 11.65
CA THR A 127 1.05 10.94 11.58
C THR A 127 1.51 10.71 10.15
N ILE A 128 0.61 10.32 9.23
CA ILE A 128 0.96 10.13 7.82
C ILE A 128 1.49 11.43 7.21
N LYS A 129 0.85 12.58 7.51
CA LYS A 129 1.30 13.89 7.04
C LYS A 129 2.71 14.22 7.52
N LEU A 130 2.98 14.03 8.81
CA LEU A 130 4.30 14.25 9.38
C LEU A 130 5.38 13.41 8.67
N ILE A 131 5.09 12.14 8.40
CA ILE A 131 5.99 11.25 7.65
C ILE A 131 6.22 11.77 6.23
N LEU A 132 5.14 12.14 5.52
CA LEU A 132 5.21 12.61 4.13
C LEU A 132 5.86 13.99 4.00
N GLU A 133 5.88 14.80 5.06
CA GLU A 133 6.50 16.13 5.09
C GLU A 133 7.98 16.08 5.53
N SER A 134 8.47 14.95 6.05
CA SER A 134 9.85 14.80 6.49
C SER A 134 10.84 14.81 5.32
N GLU A 135 11.68 15.84 5.26
CA GLU A 135 12.75 15.97 4.25
C GLU A 135 13.83 14.90 4.41
N GLU A 136 14.12 14.45 5.63
CA GLU A 136 15.06 13.36 5.88
C GLU A 136 14.61 12.07 5.19
N LEU A 137 13.32 11.72 5.33
CA LEU A 137 12.76 10.51 4.75
C LEU A 137 12.62 10.59 3.23
N LYS A 138 12.51 11.79 2.65
CA LYS A 138 12.42 11.98 1.19
C LYS A 138 13.75 11.78 0.46
N ASN A 139 14.88 11.92 1.15
CA ASN A 139 16.21 11.84 0.54
C ASN A 139 16.77 10.41 0.42
N GLY A 140 16.01 9.40 0.84
CA GLY A 140 16.45 8.00 0.74
C GLY A 140 16.21 7.37 -0.62
N GLU A 141 16.45 6.06 -0.71
CA GLU A 141 16.29 5.30 -1.95
C GLU A 141 14.84 5.26 -2.41
N GLU A 142 14.63 5.37 -3.73
CA GLU A 142 13.32 5.29 -4.36
C GLU A 142 12.91 3.84 -4.64
N GLU A 143 12.91 3.00 -3.60
CA GLU A 143 12.38 1.65 -3.70
C GLU A 143 10.87 1.66 -3.86
N GLY A 144 10.36 0.88 -4.81
CA GLY A 144 8.93 0.81 -5.11
C GLY A 144 8.54 -0.51 -5.74
N PHE A 145 7.50 -1.15 -5.19
CA PHE A 145 6.83 -2.30 -5.79
C PHE A 145 5.40 -2.45 -5.27
N ALA A 146 4.54 -3.10 -6.04
CA ALA A 146 3.16 -3.36 -5.63
C ALA A 146 2.75 -4.77 -6.08
N TYR A 147 2.45 -5.61 -5.10
CA TYR A 147 2.02 -6.98 -5.31
C TYR A 147 0.62 -7.17 -4.73
N SER A 148 -0.29 -7.75 -5.49
CA SER A 148 -1.62 -8.14 -5.01
C SER A 148 -2.10 -9.39 -5.72
N THR A 149 -2.92 -10.17 -5.01
CA THR A 149 -3.64 -11.32 -5.59
C THR A 149 -4.60 -10.90 -6.71
N LEU A 150 -5.05 -9.64 -6.74
CA LEU A 150 -5.93 -9.11 -7.79
C LEU A 150 -5.14 -8.60 -9.01
N PHE A 151 -3.94 -8.07 -8.78
CA PHE A 151 -3.10 -7.48 -9.82
C PHE A 151 -1.64 -7.37 -9.31
N SER A 152 -0.67 -7.74 -10.12
CA SER A 152 0.76 -7.67 -9.76
C SER A 152 1.55 -6.95 -10.84
N PHE A 153 2.56 -6.18 -10.42
CA PHE A 153 3.48 -5.45 -11.29
C PHE A 153 4.94 -5.84 -10.99
#